data_AF-A0AAQ4NV05-F1
#
_entry.id   AF-A0AAQ4NV05-F1
#
_cell.length_a   1.000
_cell.length_b   1.000
_cell.length_c   1.000
_cell.angle_alpha   90.00
_cell.angle_beta   90.00
_cell.angle_gamma   90.00
#
_symmetry.space_group_name_H-M   'P 1'
#
loop_
_entity.id
_entity.type
_entity.pdbx_description
1 polymer ?
#
loop_
_entity_poly.entity_id
_entity_poly.type
_entity_poly.pdbx_seq_one_letter_code
_entity_poly.pdbx_strand_id
1 'polypeptide(L)'
;MPLSTQSQADDEQYVLVASLDNARNLSNLLKITMSPSQPYFRLSTFGNSGNAHYDYPKDSDMMELFRCDKTQTNRYKMSLLKPSTKALALSCKVSVRTDSRGFLSLQYLVRNDDGQICFVEYFCCPDEEVEEE
;
A
#
# COMPACT_ATOMS: atom_id res chain seq x y z
N MET A 1 18.47 30.18 20.46
CA MET A 1 17.73 28.96 20.09
C MET A 1 16.75 29.32 18.99
N PRO A 2 16.94 28.88 17.74
CA PRO A 2 15.87 28.95 16.75
C PRO A 2 15.09 27.64 16.79
N LEU A 3 13.77 27.78 16.95
CA LEU A 3 12.80 26.70 16.79
C LEU A 3 12.81 26.31 15.30
N SER A 4 13.40 25.16 14.96
CA SER A 4 13.28 24.62 13.60
C SER A 4 11.86 24.13 13.43
N THR A 5 11.14 24.79 12.52
CA THR A 5 9.92 24.29 11.91
C THR A 5 10.20 22.92 11.32
N GLN A 6 9.78 21.86 12.01
CA GLN A 6 9.66 20.55 11.40
C GLN A 6 8.57 20.67 10.34
N SER A 7 9.01 20.55 9.10
CA SER A 7 8.23 20.55 7.88
C SER A 7 7.08 19.55 7.98
N GLN A 8 5.87 20.04 7.74
CA GLN A 8 4.59 19.34 7.57
C GLN A 8 4.56 18.26 6.47
N ALA A 9 5.70 17.80 5.96
CA ALA A 9 5.80 16.84 4.87
C ALA A 9 5.91 15.37 5.33
N ASP A 10 6.03 15.11 6.64
CA ASP A 10 6.24 13.77 7.17
C ASP A 10 4.93 12.96 7.31
N ASP A 11 3.83 13.56 7.79
CA ASP A 11 2.62 12.81 8.18
C ASP A 11 1.96 12.04 7.01
N GLU A 12 2.04 12.57 5.80
CA GLU A 12 1.39 12.00 4.61
C GLU A 12 2.04 10.67 4.17
N GLN A 13 3.37 10.59 4.29
CA GLN A 13 4.14 9.42 3.89
C GLN A 13 3.87 8.21 4.79
N TYR A 14 3.47 8.43 6.04
CA TYR A 14 3.18 7.37 7.00
C TYR A 14 1.75 6.83 6.91
N VAL A 15 0.85 7.43 6.13
CA VAL A 15 -0.55 6.99 6.06
C VAL A 15 -0.65 5.56 5.53
N LEU A 16 0.06 5.24 4.45
CA LEU A 16 0.06 3.88 3.89
C LEU A 16 0.72 2.87 4.85
N VAL A 17 1.76 3.28 5.58
CA VAL A 17 2.41 2.45 6.62
C VAL A 17 1.42 2.16 7.74
N ALA A 18 0.76 3.19 8.27
CA ALA A 18 -0.21 3.07 9.35
C ALA A 18 -1.43 2.23 8.93
N SER A 19 -1.91 2.40 7.70
CA SER A 19 -2.99 1.59 7.15
C SER A 19 -2.59 0.13 7.03
N LEU A 20 -1.36 -0.18 6.59
CA LEU A 20 -0.85 -1.56 6.52
C LEU A 20 -0.60 -2.16 7.91
N ASP A 21 -0.07 -1.39 8.86
CA ASP A 21 0.17 -1.86 10.23
C ASP A 21 -1.14 -2.12 10.98
N ASN A 22 -2.14 -1.24 10.83
CA ASN A 22 -3.45 -1.48 11.41
C ASN A 22 -4.17 -2.64 10.73
N ALA A 23 -4.14 -2.69 9.40
CA ALA A 23 -4.62 -3.83 8.61
C ALA A 23 -4.05 -5.16 9.13
N ARG A 24 -2.76 -5.18 9.46
CA ARG A 24 -2.09 -6.36 10.00
C ARG A 24 -2.57 -6.77 11.39
N ASN A 25 -2.90 -5.82 12.26
CA ASN A 25 -3.43 -6.16 13.58
C ASN A 25 -4.87 -6.68 13.51
N LEU A 26 -5.60 -6.35 12.45
CA LEU A 26 -6.99 -6.73 12.26
C LEU A 26 -7.16 -8.06 11.51
N SER A 27 -6.29 -8.35 10.53
CA SER A 27 -6.44 -9.52 9.66
C SER A 27 -5.13 -10.10 9.13
N ASN A 28 -5.18 -11.38 8.80
CA ASN A 28 -4.13 -12.09 8.07
C ASN A 28 -4.23 -11.90 6.54
N LEU A 29 -5.29 -11.26 6.04
CA LEU A 29 -5.54 -11.05 4.61
C LEU A 29 -5.77 -9.56 4.32
N LEU A 30 -5.07 -9.07 3.30
CA LEU A 30 -5.27 -7.76 2.72
C LEU A 30 -5.93 -7.88 1.36
N LYS A 31 -7.11 -7.30 1.20
CA LYS A 31 -7.80 -7.16 -0.08
C LYS A 31 -7.50 -5.79 -0.66
N ILE A 32 -6.86 -5.75 -1.82
CA ILE A 32 -6.58 -4.53 -2.57
C ILE A 32 -7.58 -4.44 -3.72
N THR A 33 -8.28 -3.32 -3.81
CA THR A 33 -9.23 -3.01 -4.88
C THR A 33 -8.74 -1.78 -5.63
N MET A 34 -8.57 -1.89 -6.94
CA MET A 34 -8.26 -0.78 -7.84
C MET A 34 -9.38 -0.67 -8.87
N SER A 35 -10.01 0.51 -9.02
CA SER A 35 -11.09 0.73 -9.98
C SER A 35 -11.03 2.12 -10.63
N PRO A 36 -11.51 2.29 -11.87
CA PRO A 36 -11.65 3.61 -12.50
C PRO A 36 -12.76 4.46 -11.87
N SER A 37 -13.71 3.85 -11.14
CA SER A 37 -14.75 4.52 -10.36
C SER A 37 -14.39 4.56 -8.88
N GLN A 38 -15.08 5.40 -8.08
CA GLN A 38 -14.97 5.34 -6.61
C GLN A 38 -15.14 3.89 -6.11
N PRO A 39 -14.33 3.43 -5.16
CA PRO A 39 -13.40 4.20 -4.30
C PRO A 39 -11.99 4.45 -4.90
N TYR A 40 -11.77 4.15 -6.17
CA TYR A 40 -10.46 4.19 -6.85
C TYR A 40 -9.46 3.19 -6.28
N PHE A 41 -8.72 3.55 -5.23
CA PHE A 41 -7.81 2.65 -4.56
C PHE A 41 -8.32 2.38 -3.14
N ARG A 42 -8.65 1.11 -2.85
CA ARG A 42 -9.14 0.68 -1.55
C ARG A 42 -8.31 -0.48 -1.01
N LEU A 43 -7.83 -0.33 0.22
CA LEU A 43 -7.29 -1.41 1.02
C LEU A 43 -8.36 -1.88 2.00
N SER A 44 -8.65 -3.17 2.04
CA SER A 44 -9.64 -3.75 2.94
C SER A 44 -9.07 -4.93 3.70
N THR A 45 -9.37 -5.01 4.98
CA THR A 45 -9.02 -6.16 5.82
C THR A 45 -10.25 -6.77 6.43
N PHE A 46 -10.25 -8.10 6.54
CA PHE A 46 -11.35 -8.87 7.08
C PHE A 46 -10.81 -9.84 8.11
N GLY A 47 -11.11 -9.63 9.38
CA GLY A 47 -10.63 -10.52 10.43
C GLY A 47 -11.53 -10.52 11.65
N ASN A 48 -11.22 -11.41 12.59
CA ASN A 48 -12.04 -11.64 13.79
C ASN A 48 -12.22 -10.38 14.65
N SER A 49 -11.29 -9.43 14.58
CA SER A 49 -11.29 -8.20 15.35
C SER A 49 -12.04 -7.04 14.66
N GLY A 50 -12.63 -7.29 13.48
CA GLY A 50 -13.37 -6.31 12.70
C GLY A 50 -12.82 -6.11 11.28
N ASN A 51 -13.59 -5.39 10.49
CA ASN A 51 -13.23 -5.03 9.12
C ASN A 51 -12.78 -3.57 9.08
N ALA A 52 -11.73 -3.28 8.31
CA ALA A 52 -11.30 -1.91 8.04
C ALA A 52 -11.21 -1.70 6.52
N HIS A 53 -11.58 -0.48 6.11
CA HIS A 53 -11.51 -0.03 4.72
C HIS A 53 -10.77 1.31 4.68
N TYR A 54 -9.71 1.37 3.88
CA TYR A 54 -8.94 2.57 3.61
C TYR A 54 -9.14 2.96 2.15
N ASP A 55 -9.77 4.10 1.94
CA ASP A 55 -10.11 4.60 0.62
C ASP A 55 -9.21 5.78 0.28
N TYR A 56 -8.49 5.66 -0.84
CA TYR A 56 -7.62 6.68 -1.38
C TYR A 56 -8.22 7.16 -2.70
N PRO A 57 -8.93 8.29 -2.68
CA PRO A 57 -9.54 8.83 -3.88
C PRO A 57 -8.48 9.40 -4.83
N LYS A 58 -8.83 9.50 -6.11
CA LYS A 58 -7.86 9.88 -7.17
C LYS A 58 -7.35 11.33 -7.11
N ASP A 59 -7.99 12.15 -6.30
CA ASP A 59 -7.73 13.56 -6.06
C ASP A 59 -7.14 13.79 -4.65
N SER A 60 -6.76 12.70 -3.96
CA SER A 60 -6.04 12.78 -2.70
C SER A 60 -4.64 13.35 -2.92
N ASP A 61 -4.21 14.26 -2.04
CA ASP A 61 -2.84 14.81 -2.01
C ASP A 61 -1.76 13.71 -1.88
N MET A 62 -2.13 12.56 -1.30
CA MET A 62 -1.29 11.37 -1.16
C MET A 62 -0.94 10.68 -2.49
N MET A 63 -1.65 11.01 -3.56
CA MET A 63 -1.70 10.19 -4.76
C MET A 63 -1.22 10.97 -5.99
N GLU A 64 0.07 10.83 -6.28
CA GLU A 64 0.71 11.55 -7.39
C GLU A 64 0.20 11.12 -8.78
N LEU A 65 -0.06 9.82 -8.95
CA LEU A 65 -0.48 9.25 -10.22
C LEU A 65 -1.38 8.04 -9.98
N PHE A 66 -2.56 8.06 -10.61
CA PHE A 66 -3.44 6.91 -10.66
C PHE A 66 -3.82 6.57 -12.08
N ARG A 67 -3.56 5.32 -12.45
CA ARG A 67 -3.92 4.75 -13.74
C ARG A 67 -4.55 3.39 -13.52
N CYS A 68 -5.84 3.30 -13.76
CA CYS A 68 -6.60 2.07 -13.66
C CYS A 68 -7.62 2.02 -14.79
N ASP A 69 -7.46 1.05 -15.70
CA ASP A 69 -8.35 0.89 -16.85
C ASP A 69 -9.48 -0.11 -16.56
N LYS A 70 -9.27 -1.02 -15.61
CA LYS A 70 -10.22 -2.08 -15.25
C LYS A 70 -10.27 -2.26 -13.74
N THR A 71 -11.49 -2.44 -13.21
CA THR A 71 -11.67 -2.82 -11.81
C THR A 71 -11.04 -4.18 -11.55
N GLN A 72 -10.08 -4.23 -10.64
CA GLN A 72 -9.44 -5.46 -10.20
C GLN A 72 -9.40 -5.51 -8.68
N THR A 73 -9.63 -6.70 -8.15
CA THR A 73 -9.66 -6.94 -6.70
C THR A 73 -8.88 -8.20 -6.42
N ASN A 74 -7.79 -8.08 -5.66
CA ASN A 74 -6.93 -9.20 -5.32
C ASN A 74 -6.72 -9.27 -3.81
N ARG A 75 -6.54 -10.48 -3.30
CA ARG A 75 -6.25 -10.72 -1.89
C ARG A 75 -4.80 -11.13 -1.75
N TYR A 76 -4.17 -10.75 -0.65
CA TYR A 76 -2.77 -11.06 -0.37
C TYR A 76 -2.63 -11.44 1.11
N LYS A 77 -1.80 -12.45 1.39
CA LYS A 77 -1.50 -12.81 2.78
C LYS A 77 -0.65 -11.73 3.42
N MET A 78 -1.14 -11.19 4.53
CA MET A 78 -0.46 -10.15 5.29
C MET A 78 0.90 -10.61 5.81
N SER A 79 1.04 -11.91 6.11
CA SER A 79 2.31 -12.52 6.51
C SER A 79 3.41 -12.34 5.44
N LEU A 80 3.03 -12.32 4.16
CA LEU A 80 3.93 -12.11 3.03
C LEU A 80 4.21 -10.62 2.79
N LEU A 81 3.26 -9.73 3.09
CA LEU A 81 3.47 -8.28 2.94
C LEU A 81 4.26 -7.67 4.10
N LYS A 82 4.34 -8.34 5.26
CA LYS A 82 5.04 -7.85 6.45
C LYS A 82 6.48 -7.35 6.22
N PRO A 83 7.33 -8.02 5.41
CA PRO A 83 8.68 -7.52 5.14
C PRO A 83 8.69 -6.22 4.33
N SER A 84 7.66 -5.99 3.49
CA SER A 84 7.60 -4.83 2.60
C SER A 84 7.36 -3.52 3.37
N THR A 85 6.71 -3.59 4.54
CA THR A 85 6.54 -2.42 5.43
C THR A 85 7.86 -1.77 5.84
N LYS A 86 8.94 -2.55 5.98
CA LYS A 86 10.27 -2.01 6.28
C LYS A 86 10.81 -1.14 5.15
N ALA A 87 10.61 -1.57 3.91
CA ALA A 87 10.99 -0.80 2.74
C ALA A 87 10.10 0.44 2.59
N LEU A 88 8.79 0.30 2.86
CA LEU A 88 7.84 1.42 2.82
C LEU A 88 8.22 2.52 3.83
N ALA A 89 8.60 2.15 5.06
CA ALA A 89 8.99 3.11 6.09
C ALA A 89 10.24 3.94 5.74
N LEU A 90 11.12 3.42 4.89
CA LEU A 90 12.32 4.13 4.42
C LEU A 90 12.09 4.86 3.08
N SER A 91 11.00 4.54 2.39
CA SER A 91 10.74 5.06 1.05
C SER A 91 9.99 6.38 1.11
N CYS A 92 10.40 7.34 0.29
CA CYS A 92 9.67 8.60 0.13
C CYS A 92 8.55 8.52 -0.90
N LYS A 93 8.58 7.53 -1.79
CA LYS A 93 7.49 7.23 -2.72
C LYS A 93 7.31 5.72 -2.88
N VAL A 94 6.06 5.30 -3.06
CA VAL A 94 5.72 3.93 -3.41
C VAL A 94 4.86 3.90 -4.67
N SER A 95 5.23 3.04 -5.62
CA SER A 95 4.39 2.69 -6.76
C SER A 95 3.76 1.33 -6.52
N VAL A 96 2.43 1.29 -6.56
CA VAL A 96 1.64 0.06 -6.43
C VAL A 96 1.11 -0.31 -7.81
N ARG A 97 1.49 -1.49 -8.31
CA ARG A 97 1.03 -2.00 -9.61
C ARG A 97 0.49 -3.42 -9.45
N THR A 98 -0.52 -3.74 -10.23
CA THR A 98 -1.06 -5.10 -10.29
C THR A 98 -1.18 -5.55 -11.73
N ASP A 99 -0.75 -6.78 -12.02
CA ASP A 99 -0.91 -7.40 -13.34
C ASP A 99 -2.31 -8.01 -13.50
N SER A 100 -2.70 -8.31 -14.74
CA SER A 100 -3.91 -9.06 -15.12
C SER A 100 -4.13 -10.37 -14.31
N ARG A 101 -3.04 -11.03 -13.90
CA ARG A 101 -3.05 -12.24 -13.07
C ARG A 101 -3.21 -12.00 -11.56
N GLY A 102 -3.28 -10.74 -11.12
CA GLY A 102 -3.37 -10.39 -9.71
C GLY A 102 -2.03 -10.36 -8.97
N PHE A 103 -0.90 -10.43 -9.67
CA PHE A 103 0.42 -10.25 -9.03
C PHE A 103 0.63 -8.80 -8.62
N LEU A 104 0.95 -8.57 -7.36
CA LEU A 104 1.29 -7.27 -6.81
C LEU A 104 2.77 -6.96 -7.04
N SER A 105 3.05 -5.75 -7.50
CA SER A 105 4.38 -5.16 -7.57
C SER A 105 4.36 -3.85 -6.77
N LEU A 106 5.19 -3.80 -5.73
CA LEU A 106 5.44 -2.61 -4.92
C LEU A 106 6.85 -2.14 -5.21
N GLN A 107 6.99 -0.94 -5.75
CA GLN A 107 8.29 -0.33 -6.01
C GLN A 107 8.47 0.87 -5.08
N TYR A 108 9.46 0.79 -4.22
CA TYR A 108 9.77 1.79 -3.20
C TYR A 108 10.96 2.62 -3.65
N LEU A 109 10.79 3.94 -3.70
CA LEU A 109 11.85 4.90 -3.94
C LEU A 109 12.42 5.33 -2.58
N VAL A 110 13.64 4.90 -2.29
CA VAL A 110 14.36 5.23 -1.05
C VAL A 110 15.40 6.28 -1.38
N ARG A 111 15.43 7.36 -0.59
CA ARG A 111 16.47 8.41 -0.69
C ARG A 111 17.40 8.27 0.49
N ASN A 112 18.67 8.00 0.23
CA ASN A 112 19.70 7.95 1.27
C ASN A 112 20.07 9.36 1.72
N ASP A 113 20.72 9.46 2.90
CA ASP A 113 21.20 10.72 3.46
C ASP A 113 22.18 11.46 2.54
N ASP A 114 22.93 10.71 1.72
CA ASP A 114 23.85 11.24 0.70
C ASP A 114 23.13 11.79 -0.55
N GLY A 115 21.79 11.79 -0.57
CA GLY A 115 20.96 12.24 -1.69
C GLY A 115 20.83 11.24 -2.85
N GLN A 116 21.49 10.09 -2.76
CA GLN A 116 21.37 9.00 -3.73
C GLN A 116 19.98 8.36 -3.69
N ILE A 117 19.47 7.99 -4.87
CA ILE A 117 18.17 7.34 -5.02
C ILE A 117 18.39 5.85 -5.23
N CYS A 118 17.75 5.03 -4.41
CA CYS A 118 17.70 3.58 -4.51
C CYS A 118 16.27 3.11 -4.71
N PHE A 119 16.13 1.94 -5.33
CA PHE A 119 14.83 1.30 -5.54
C PHE A 119 14.80 -0.07 -4.87
N VAL A 120 13.71 -0.34 -4.17
CA VAL A 120 13.39 -1.68 -3.66
C VAL A 120 12.12 -2.14 -4.34
N GLU A 121 12.16 -3.30 -5.00
CA GLU A 121 10.97 -3.92 -5.59
C GLU A 121 10.55 -5.13 -4.78
N TYR A 122 9.25 -5.22 -4.52
CA TYR A 122 8.62 -6.33 -3.84
C TYR A 122 7.52 -6.91 -4.71
N PHE A 123 7.55 -8.22 -4.92
CA PHE A 123 6.52 -8.94 -5.67
C PHE A 123 5.79 -9.91 -4.75
N CYS A 124 4.46 -9.91 -4.82
CA CYS A 124 3.61 -10.82 -4.07
C CYS A 124 2.59 -11.47 -5.01
N CYS A 125 2.50 -12.80 -4.95
CA CYS A 125 1.41 -13.52 -5.61
C CYS A 125 0.08 -13.25 -4.88
N PRO A 126 -1.04 -13.24 -5.61
CA PRO A 126 -2.35 -13.19 -4.98
C PRO A 126 -2.61 -14.48 -4.18
N ASP A 127 -3.44 -14.35 -3.16
CA ASP A 127 -4.04 -15.47 -2.46
C ASP A 127 -5.27 -15.92 -3.25
N GLU A 128 -5.16 -17.06 -3.91
CA GLU A 128 -6.29 -17.73 -4.56
C GLU A 128 -7.04 -18.50 -3.48
N GLU A 129 -8.31 -18.14 -3.24
CA GLU A 129 -9.23 -19.06 -2.56
C GLU A 129 -9.39 -20.25 -3.52
N VAL A 130 -8.73 -21.36 -3.22
CA VAL A 130 -9.10 -22.64 -3.81
C VAL A 130 -10.52 -22.89 -3.30
N GLU A 131 -11.52 -22.68 -4.15
CA GLU A 131 -12.86 -23.20 -3.88
C GLU A 131 -12.68 -24.72 -3.71
N GLU A 132 -12.72 -25.20 -2.47
CA GLU A 132 -12.83 -26.63 -2.19
C GLU A 132 -14.19 -27.08 -2.75
N GLU A 133 -14.19 -27.67 -3.95
CA GLU A 133 -15.32 -28.42 -4.51
C GLU A 133 -15.68 -29.65 -3.66
#